data_AF-A0A538MML7-F1
#
_entry.id   AF-A0A538MML7-F1
#
_cell.length_a   1.000
_cell.length_b   1.000
_cell.length_c   1.000
_cell.angle_alpha   90.00
_cell.angle_beta   90.00
_cell.angle_gamma   90.00
#
_symmetry.space_group_name_H-M   'P 1'
#
loop_
_entity.id
_entity.type
_entity.pdbx_description
1 polymer ?
#
loop_
_entity_poly.entity_id
_entity_poly.type
_entity_poly.pdbx_seq_one_letter_code
_entity_poly.pdbx_strand_id
1 'polypeptide(L)'
;MYRLAHGGVGWWGVLLVALAGLAHTYQSAAADFIRNAFLYLGVGKGGELDLPEDLETRSAGTVLERFGARVYRDYVVRQAQLFPRSVKLMRLLRAGGAGVPPAFREEYRERQEVLLPLCSWLGQNIRFLLLGTAAIAGHISAFLWAEAVPMSLLLVVLLLMHEWNATALTDALEHERTAYARFT
;
A
#
# COMPACT_ATOMS: atom_id res chain seq x y z
N MET A 1 7.02 -26.40 -16.63
CA MET A 1 5.64 -26.60 -16.09
C MET A 1 5.25 -28.09 -15.99
N TYR A 2 5.58 -28.93 -16.98
CA TYR A 2 5.28 -30.38 -16.98
C TYR A 2 5.80 -31.18 -15.76
N ARG A 3 7.02 -30.90 -15.26
CA ARG A 3 7.58 -31.59 -14.07
C ARG A 3 6.97 -31.17 -12.72
N LEU A 4 6.37 -29.99 -12.63
CA LEU A 4 5.67 -29.53 -11.40
C LEU A 4 4.30 -30.21 -11.26
N ALA A 5 3.62 -30.46 -12.39
CA ALA A 5 2.33 -31.14 -12.41
C ALA A 5 2.42 -32.67 -12.20
N HIS A 6 3.59 -33.28 -12.39
CA HIS A 6 3.77 -34.74 -12.28
C HIS A 6 4.68 -35.16 -11.10
N GLY A 7 5.19 -34.20 -10.33
CA GLY A 7 6.09 -34.43 -9.18
C GLY A 7 5.39 -34.52 -7.81
N GLY A 8 4.06 -34.59 -7.74
CA GLY A 8 3.34 -34.77 -6.47
C GLY A 8 2.94 -33.48 -5.74
N VAL A 9 2.96 -32.33 -6.39
CA VAL A 9 2.33 -31.13 -5.84
C VAL A 9 0.82 -31.23 -6.12
N GLY A 10 0.07 -31.77 -5.16
CA GLY A 10 -1.38 -31.88 -5.24
C GLY A 10 -2.08 -30.51 -5.31
N TRP A 11 -3.41 -30.51 -5.33
CA TRP A 11 -4.25 -29.30 -5.36
C TRP A 11 -3.85 -28.23 -4.31
N TRP A 12 -3.30 -28.66 -3.17
CA TRP A 12 -2.79 -27.80 -2.11
C TRP A 12 -1.69 -26.83 -2.58
N GLY A 13 -0.83 -27.23 -3.52
CA GLY A 13 0.23 -26.35 -4.02
C GLY A 13 -0.28 -25.30 -4.99
N VAL A 14 -1.32 -25.62 -5.76
CA VAL A 14 -2.02 -24.63 -6.60
C VAL A 14 -2.67 -23.56 -5.71
N LEU A 15 -3.31 -23.97 -4.62
CA LEU A 15 -3.87 -23.03 -3.65
C LEU A 15 -2.80 -22.17 -2.98
N LEU A 16 -1.65 -22.76 -2.63
CA LEU A 16 -0.56 -22.00 -2.02
C LEU A 16 -0.01 -20.93 -2.98
N VAL A 17 0.14 -21.26 -4.27
CA VAL A 17 0.53 -20.29 -5.31
C VAL A 17 -0.52 -19.18 -5.44
N ALA A 18 -1.80 -19.53 -5.48
CA ALA A 18 -2.89 -18.55 -5.56
C ALA A 18 -2.92 -17.63 -4.34
N LEU A 19 -2.75 -18.18 -3.13
CA LEU A 19 -2.71 -17.42 -1.88
C LEU A 19 -1.49 -16.50 -1.82
N ALA A 20 -0.30 -17.00 -2.16
CA ALA A 20 0.92 -16.20 -2.21
C ALA A 20 0.80 -15.07 -3.24
N GLY A 21 0.26 -15.36 -4.43
CA GLY A 21 0.00 -14.36 -5.46
C GLY A 21 -1.01 -13.29 -5.00
N LEU A 22 -2.10 -13.69 -4.35
CA LEU A 22 -3.07 -12.75 -3.81
C LEU A 22 -2.46 -11.88 -2.70
N ALA A 23 -1.77 -12.49 -1.74
CA ALA A 23 -1.06 -11.77 -0.69
C ALA A 23 -0.10 -10.74 -1.27
N HIS A 24 0.69 -11.14 -2.28
CA HIS A 24 1.60 -10.25 -3.00
C HIS A 24 0.90 -9.00 -3.56
N THR A 25 -0.29 -9.15 -4.16
CA THR A 25 -1.02 -7.99 -4.70
C THR A 25 -1.36 -6.95 -3.62
N TYR A 26 -1.76 -7.40 -2.42
CA TYR A 26 -2.04 -6.51 -1.29
C TYR A 26 -0.75 -5.90 -0.70
N GLN A 27 0.32 -6.69 -0.63
CA GLN A 27 1.61 -6.24 -0.12
C GLN A 27 2.20 -5.12 -0.98
N SER A 28 2.16 -5.28 -2.31
CA SER A 28 2.64 -4.25 -3.26
C SER A 28 1.75 -3.00 -3.20
N ALA A 29 0.42 -3.16 -3.22
CA ALA A 29 -0.51 -2.04 -3.10
C ALA A 29 -0.29 -1.22 -1.81
N ALA A 30 0.02 -1.89 -0.70
CA ALA A 30 0.30 -1.25 0.58
C ALA A 30 1.63 -0.48 0.60
N ALA A 31 2.72 -1.11 0.14
CA ALA A 31 4.02 -0.48 0.10
C ALA A 31 4.02 0.76 -0.82
N ASP A 32 3.36 0.67 -1.98
CA ASP A 32 3.24 1.77 -2.92
C ASP A 32 2.39 2.92 -2.35
N PHE A 33 1.26 2.61 -1.71
CA PHE A 33 0.43 3.62 -1.07
C PHE A 33 1.21 4.39 0.01
N ILE A 34 1.90 3.69 0.91
CA ILE A 34 2.66 4.32 2.00
C ILE A 34 3.77 5.23 1.45
N ARG A 35 4.49 4.77 0.42
CA ARG A 35 5.55 5.56 -0.22
C ARG A 35 4.98 6.80 -0.91
N ASN A 36 3.91 6.66 -1.70
CA ASN A 36 3.30 7.79 -2.40
C ASN A 36 2.67 8.78 -1.41
N ALA A 37 2.04 8.30 -0.33
CA ALA A 37 1.57 9.13 0.77
C ALA A 37 2.71 9.89 1.46
N PHE A 38 3.86 9.24 1.67
CA PHE A 38 5.04 9.91 2.23
C PHE A 38 5.59 11.01 1.31
N LEU A 39 5.67 10.76 0.01
CA LEU A 39 6.12 11.77 -0.95
C LEU A 39 5.14 12.95 -1.02
N TYR A 40 3.84 12.65 -1.07
CA TYR A 40 2.79 13.67 -1.20
C TYR A 40 2.64 14.51 0.08
N LEU A 41 2.49 13.86 1.25
CA LEU A 41 2.21 14.54 2.52
C LEU A 41 3.47 14.98 3.26
N GLY A 42 4.52 14.15 3.26
CA GLY A 42 5.74 14.42 4.03
C GLY A 42 6.74 15.29 3.27
N VAL A 43 7.09 14.89 2.05
CA VAL A 43 8.09 15.62 1.23
C VAL A 43 7.46 16.83 0.54
N GLY A 44 6.18 16.73 0.15
CA GLY A 44 5.49 17.78 -0.60
C GLY A 44 5.96 17.92 -2.05
N LYS A 45 6.70 16.91 -2.56
CA LYS A 45 7.17 16.81 -3.94
C LYS A 45 7.07 15.35 -4.37
N GLY A 46 6.45 15.11 -5.52
CA GLY A 46 6.18 13.75 -5.99
C GLY A 46 5.09 13.06 -5.17
N GLY A 47 4.75 11.83 -5.59
CA GLY A 47 3.62 11.07 -5.06
C GLY A 47 2.38 11.27 -5.92
N GLU A 48 2.13 10.32 -6.81
CA GLU A 48 0.84 10.16 -7.49
C GLU A 48 -0.06 9.40 -6.51
N LEU A 49 -0.98 10.12 -5.89
CA LEU A 49 -1.88 9.54 -4.89
C LEU A 49 -3.30 9.87 -5.28
N ASP A 50 -3.82 9.04 -6.18
CA ASP A 50 -5.19 9.15 -6.63
C ASP A 50 -6.14 8.56 -5.59
N LEU A 51 -7.24 9.26 -5.36
CA LEU A 51 -8.38 8.73 -4.62
C LEU A 51 -9.42 8.20 -5.61
N PRO A 52 -10.32 7.30 -5.17
CA PRO A 52 -11.37 6.77 -6.05
C PRO A 52 -12.22 7.84 -6.74
N GLU A 53 -12.40 9.00 -6.09
CA GLU A 53 -13.09 10.17 -6.62
C GLU A 53 -12.31 10.96 -7.70
N ASP A 54 -10.98 10.83 -7.77
CA ASP A 54 -10.15 11.51 -8.76
C ASP A 54 -10.18 10.79 -10.13
N LEU A 55 -10.67 9.54 -10.15
CA LEU A 55 -10.69 8.71 -11.35
C LEU A 55 -11.89 9.08 -12.24
N GLU A 56 -11.61 9.74 -13.37
CA GLU A 56 -12.62 9.98 -14.39
C GLU A 56 -13.16 8.68 -14.99
N THR A 57 -14.47 8.63 -15.23
CA THR A 57 -15.11 7.55 -15.98
C THR A 57 -14.86 7.75 -17.48
N ARG A 58 -13.65 7.42 -17.95
CA ARG A 58 -13.33 7.47 -19.39
C ARG A 58 -14.09 6.34 -20.11
N SER A 59 -15.14 6.68 -20.86
CA SER A 59 -15.93 5.70 -21.64
C SER A 59 -15.38 5.47 -23.06
N ALA A 60 -14.53 6.38 -23.54
CA ALA A 60 -13.88 6.32 -24.84
C ALA A 60 -12.47 5.75 -24.72
N GLY A 61 -12.18 4.69 -25.49
CA GLY A 61 -10.86 4.06 -25.54
C GLY A 61 -10.91 2.66 -26.17
N THR A 62 -9.75 2.11 -26.51
CA THR A 62 -9.60 0.72 -26.98
C THR A 62 -10.03 -0.28 -25.90
N VAL A 63 -10.21 -1.56 -26.26
CA VAL A 63 -10.51 -2.63 -25.28
C VAL A 63 -9.39 -2.72 -24.23
N LEU A 64 -8.14 -2.53 -24.64
CA LEU A 64 -6.97 -2.57 -23.75
C LEU A 64 -6.96 -1.39 -22.79
N GLU A 65 -7.25 -0.17 -23.26
CA GLU A 65 -7.35 1.02 -22.40
C GLU A 65 -8.46 0.88 -21.36
N ARG A 66 -9.62 0.34 -21.74
CA ARG A 66 -10.71 0.07 -20.79
C ARG A 66 -10.35 -1.00 -19.78
N PHE A 67 -9.62 -2.03 -20.20
CA PHE A 67 -9.11 -3.05 -19.28
C PHE A 67 -8.11 -2.45 -18.30
N GLY A 68 -7.12 -1.69 -18.79
CA GLY A 68 -6.14 -1.01 -17.95
C GLY A 68 -6.79 -0.04 -16.95
N ALA A 69 -7.74 0.78 -17.41
CA ALA A 69 -8.50 1.69 -16.56
C ALA A 69 -9.28 0.94 -15.47
N ARG A 70 -9.87 -0.23 -15.79
CA ARG A 70 -10.55 -1.07 -14.79
C ARG A 70 -9.57 -1.62 -13.76
N VAL A 71 -8.44 -2.18 -14.19
CA VAL A 71 -7.40 -2.69 -13.29
C VAL A 71 -6.87 -1.59 -12.38
N TYR A 72 -6.60 -0.40 -12.93
CA TYR A 72 -6.12 0.74 -12.16
C TYR A 72 -7.18 1.24 -11.16
N ARG A 73 -8.45 1.32 -11.57
CA ARG A 73 -9.55 1.69 -10.67
C ARG A 73 -9.68 0.71 -9.51
N ASP A 74 -9.67 -0.59 -9.80
CA ASP A 74 -9.76 -1.63 -8.77
C ASP A 74 -8.54 -1.57 -7.82
N TYR A 75 -7.38 -1.20 -8.34
CA TYR A 75 -6.17 -0.95 -7.56
C TYR A 75 -6.33 0.24 -6.60
N VAL A 76 -6.75 1.41 -7.09
CA VAL A 76 -6.97 2.61 -6.25
C VAL A 76 -8.08 2.38 -5.22
N VAL A 77 -9.18 1.72 -5.60
CA VAL A 77 -10.25 1.36 -4.68
C VAL A 77 -9.74 0.43 -3.57
N ARG A 78 -8.92 -0.57 -3.91
CA ARG A 78 -8.32 -1.48 -2.94
C ARG A 78 -7.38 -0.75 -1.98
N GLN A 79 -6.56 0.18 -2.48
CA GLN A 79 -5.72 1.02 -1.62
C GLN A 79 -6.58 1.85 -0.66
N ALA A 80 -7.66 2.47 -1.15
CA ALA A 80 -8.55 3.25 -0.30
C ALA A 80 -9.26 2.40 0.77
N GLN A 81 -9.56 1.14 0.48
CA GLN A 81 -10.12 0.18 1.43
C GLN A 81 -9.10 -0.30 2.46
N LEU A 82 -7.83 -0.44 2.08
CA LEU A 82 -6.74 -0.82 2.98
C LEU A 82 -6.38 0.29 3.96
N PHE A 83 -6.50 1.56 3.53
CA PHE A 83 -6.08 2.73 4.29
C PHE A 83 -7.20 3.76 4.49
N PRO A 84 -8.32 3.37 5.12
CA PRO A 84 -9.49 4.25 5.23
C PRO A 84 -9.19 5.53 6.02
N ARG A 85 -8.35 5.48 7.05
CA ARG A 85 -8.03 6.66 7.88
C ARG A 85 -7.03 7.57 7.19
N SER A 86 -6.02 7.03 6.51
CA SER A 86 -5.12 7.85 5.68
C SER A 86 -5.91 8.54 4.56
N VAL A 87 -6.90 7.87 3.96
CA VAL A 87 -7.79 8.50 2.98
C VAL A 87 -8.64 9.61 3.60
N LYS A 88 -9.21 9.41 4.81
CA LYS A 88 -9.91 10.48 5.54
C LYS A 88 -9.00 11.69 5.76
N LEU A 89 -7.79 11.45 6.26
CA LEU A 89 -6.78 12.49 6.52
C LEU A 89 -6.47 13.29 5.25
N MET A 90 -6.23 12.61 4.13
CA MET A 90 -5.97 13.26 2.85
C MET A 90 -7.14 14.13 2.38
N ARG A 91 -8.37 13.63 2.48
CA ARG A 91 -9.56 14.41 2.12
C ARG A 91 -9.69 15.68 2.95
N LEU A 92 -9.42 15.59 4.26
CA LEU A 92 -9.44 16.75 5.16
C LEU A 92 -8.40 17.81 4.80
N LEU A 93 -7.20 17.36 4.43
CA LEU A 93 -6.12 18.25 3.98
C LEU A 93 -6.44 18.90 2.63
N ARG A 94 -6.96 18.13 1.65
CA ARG A 94 -7.37 18.64 0.34
C ARG A 94 -8.52 19.66 0.45
N ALA A 95 -9.50 19.40 1.30
CA ALA A 95 -10.62 20.31 1.54
C ALA A 95 -10.20 21.65 2.14
N GLY A 96 -9.02 21.73 2.77
CA GLY A 96 -8.47 22.98 3.30
C GLY A 96 -8.00 23.97 2.23
N GLY A 97 -7.78 23.54 0.97
CA GLY A 97 -7.44 24.39 -0.17
C GLY A 97 -6.06 25.06 -0.14
N ALA A 98 -5.45 25.25 1.02
CA ALA A 98 -4.17 25.93 1.22
C ALA A 98 -2.93 25.01 1.05
N GLY A 99 -3.13 23.76 0.63
CA GLY A 99 -2.08 22.74 0.62
C GLY A 99 -1.74 22.21 2.03
N VAL A 100 -0.72 21.36 2.11
CA VAL A 100 -0.31 20.73 3.37
C VAL A 100 0.60 21.68 4.18
N PRO A 101 0.23 22.06 5.43
CA PRO A 101 1.03 22.98 6.25
C PRO A 101 2.44 22.43 6.56
N PRO A 102 3.50 23.26 6.59
CA PRO A 102 4.87 22.81 6.86
C PRO A 102 5.05 22.06 8.18
N ALA A 103 4.42 22.54 9.27
CA ALA A 103 4.47 21.88 10.58
C ALA A 103 3.86 20.48 10.53
N PHE A 104 2.71 20.33 9.85
CA PHE A 104 2.10 19.02 9.62
C PHE A 104 3.00 18.09 8.80
N ARG A 105 3.70 18.61 7.78
CA ARG A 105 4.63 17.79 6.98
C ARG A 105 5.76 17.21 7.81
N GLU A 106 6.29 17.99 8.74
CA GLU A 106 7.33 17.56 9.66
C GLU A 106 6.83 16.46 10.59
N GLU A 107 5.69 16.68 11.25
CA GLU A 107 5.10 15.67 12.12
C GLU A 107 4.74 14.37 11.35
N TYR A 108 4.20 14.51 10.14
CA TYR A 108 3.92 13.37 9.27
C TYR A 108 5.20 12.58 8.97
N ARG A 109 6.29 13.26 8.62
CA ARG A 109 7.58 12.60 8.30
C ARG A 109 8.11 11.84 9.50
N GLU A 110 8.19 12.46 10.67
CA GLU A 110 8.72 11.83 11.89
C GLU A 110 7.98 10.54 12.24
N ARG A 111 6.65 10.53 12.11
CA ARG A 111 5.83 9.34 12.40
C ARG A 111 5.95 8.25 11.34
N GLN A 112 6.14 8.63 10.08
CA GLN A 112 6.01 7.72 8.93
C GLN A 112 7.37 7.22 8.40
N GLU A 113 8.47 7.89 8.72
CA GLU A 113 9.82 7.51 8.27
C GLU A 113 10.22 6.10 8.75
N VAL A 114 9.81 5.73 9.97
CA VAL A 114 10.04 4.40 10.55
C VAL A 114 9.40 3.27 9.72
N LEU A 115 8.38 3.58 8.91
CA LEU A 115 7.69 2.60 8.07
C LEU A 115 8.38 2.37 6.72
N LEU A 116 9.26 3.28 6.27
CA LEU A 116 9.92 3.18 4.97
C LEU A 116 10.87 1.97 4.85
N PRO A 117 11.66 1.62 5.89
CA PRO A 117 12.44 0.39 5.88
C PRO A 117 11.55 -0.85 5.78
N LEU A 118 10.44 -0.89 6.52
CA LEU A 118 9.48 -2.00 6.48
C LEU A 118 8.82 -2.14 5.10
N CYS A 119 8.50 -1.02 4.43
CA CYS A 119 8.03 -1.02 3.04
C CYS A 119 9.12 -1.52 2.06
N SER A 120 10.40 -1.33 2.38
CA SER A 120 11.51 -1.83 1.56
C SER A 120 11.70 -3.34 1.72
N TRP A 121 11.48 -3.86 2.94
CA TRP A 121 11.38 -5.29 3.20
C TRP A 121 10.16 -5.92 2.55
N LEU A 122 9.00 -5.26 2.60
CA LEU A 122 7.81 -5.70 1.90
C LEU A 122 7.90 -5.50 0.37
N GLY A 123 8.93 -4.81 -0.12
CA GLY A 123 9.19 -4.56 -1.53
C GLY A 123 9.91 -5.71 -2.24
N GLN A 124 10.29 -5.48 -3.50
CA GLN A 124 10.82 -6.55 -4.37
C GLN A 124 12.20 -7.08 -3.93
N ASN A 125 12.97 -6.28 -3.18
CA ASN A 125 14.37 -6.57 -2.87
C ASN A 125 14.56 -7.91 -2.13
N ILE A 126 13.76 -8.17 -1.09
CA ILE A 126 13.90 -9.42 -0.33
C ILE A 126 13.36 -10.62 -1.11
N ARG A 127 12.37 -10.41 -2.00
CA ARG A 127 11.74 -11.48 -2.76
C ARG A 127 12.71 -12.11 -3.75
N PHE A 128 13.57 -11.32 -4.40
CA PHE A 128 14.62 -11.87 -5.25
C PHE A 128 15.61 -12.71 -4.47
N LEU A 129 15.99 -12.27 -3.26
CA LEU A 129 16.87 -13.06 -2.39
C LEU A 129 16.21 -14.38 -1.97
N LEU A 130 14.96 -14.34 -1.48
CA LEU A 130 14.20 -15.51 -1.05
C LEU A 130 13.94 -16.49 -2.21
N LEU A 131 13.59 -15.98 -3.38
CA LEU A 131 13.39 -16.79 -4.56
C LEU A 131 14.69 -17.45 -5.02
N GLY A 132 15.78 -16.69 -5.04
CA GLY A 132 17.11 -17.19 -5.40
C GLY A 132 17.61 -18.28 -4.47
N THR A 133 17.52 -18.06 -3.14
CA THR A 133 17.94 -19.06 -2.14
C THR A 133 17.06 -20.30 -2.17
N ALA A 134 15.73 -20.14 -2.29
CA ALA A 134 14.81 -21.25 -2.41
C ALA A 134 15.03 -22.07 -3.69
N ALA A 135 15.35 -21.41 -4.82
CA ALA A 135 15.65 -22.08 -6.07
C ALA A 135 16.96 -22.88 -6.00
N ILE A 136 18.02 -22.29 -5.45
CA ILE A 136 19.31 -22.98 -5.27
C ILE A 136 19.16 -24.18 -4.32
N ALA A 137 18.38 -24.03 -3.25
CA ALA A 137 18.11 -25.10 -2.30
C ALA A 137 17.12 -26.17 -2.82
N GLY A 138 16.49 -25.96 -3.99
CA GLY A 138 15.46 -26.86 -4.52
C GLY A 138 14.13 -26.84 -3.77
N HIS A 139 13.88 -25.82 -2.94
CA HIS A 139 12.72 -25.71 -2.05
C HIS A 139 11.84 -24.49 -2.37
N ILE A 140 11.29 -24.42 -3.59
CA ILE A 140 10.41 -23.31 -4.03
C ILE A 140 9.18 -23.14 -3.12
N SER A 141 8.68 -24.21 -2.50
CA SER A 141 7.59 -24.12 -1.52
C SER A 141 7.95 -23.24 -0.31
N ALA A 142 9.22 -23.18 0.10
CA ALA A 142 9.66 -22.31 1.19
C ALA A 142 9.48 -20.83 0.84
N PHE A 143 9.77 -20.44 -0.40
CA PHE A 143 9.49 -19.10 -0.90
C PHE A 143 7.98 -18.79 -0.88
N LEU A 144 7.14 -19.72 -1.35
CA LEU A 144 5.69 -19.50 -1.36
C LEU A 144 5.11 -19.35 0.06
N TRP A 145 5.60 -20.14 1.02
CA TRP A 145 5.22 -19.99 2.43
C TRP A 145 5.71 -18.67 3.02
N ALA A 146 6.93 -18.23 2.68
CA ALA A 146 7.45 -16.94 3.12
C ALA A 146 6.60 -15.77 2.58
N GLU A 147 6.17 -15.83 1.32
CA GLU A 147 5.30 -14.81 0.72
C GLU A 147 3.90 -14.80 1.36
N ALA A 148 3.33 -15.99 1.60
CA ALA A 148 1.99 -16.12 2.16
C ALA A 148 1.91 -15.76 3.65
N VAL A 149 2.94 -16.07 4.46
CA VAL A 149 2.86 -15.96 5.93
C VAL A 149 3.68 -14.78 6.48
N PRO A 150 5.02 -14.81 6.59
CA PRO A 150 5.76 -13.73 7.23
C PRO A 150 5.60 -12.38 6.52
N MET A 151 5.52 -12.35 5.17
CA MET A 151 5.28 -11.11 4.44
C MET A 151 3.86 -10.58 4.66
N SER A 152 2.86 -11.45 4.82
CA SER A 152 1.50 -11.04 5.19
C SER A 152 1.40 -10.53 6.62
N LEU A 153 2.17 -11.10 7.55
CA LEU A 153 2.28 -10.57 8.92
C LEU A 153 2.92 -9.18 8.90
N LEU A 154 3.98 -8.98 8.12
CA LEU A 154 4.61 -7.68 7.94
C LEU A 154 3.64 -6.66 7.33
N LEU A 155 2.83 -7.07 6.36
CA LEU A 155 1.75 -6.24 5.82
C LEU A 155 0.77 -5.80 6.91
N VAL A 156 0.28 -6.72 7.75
CA VAL A 156 -0.65 -6.37 8.84
C VAL A 156 -0.02 -5.34 9.79
N VAL A 157 1.24 -5.54 10.18
CA VAL A 157 1.97 -4.58 11.04
C VAL A 157 2.05 -3.20 10.39
N LEU A 158 2.42 -3.14 9.09
CA LEU A 158 2.48 -1.90 8.33
C LEU A 158 1.13 -1.17 8.27
N LEU A 159 0.05 -1.91 7.98
CA LEU A 159 -1.30 -1.33 7.94
C LEU A 159 -1.69 -0.74 9.29
N LEU A 160 -1.48 -1.48 10.38
CA LEU A 160 -1.83 -1.03 11.73
C LEU A 160 -1.04 0.21 12.12
N MET A 161 0.28 0.22 11.93
CA MET A 161 1.10 1.36 12.29
C MET A 161 0.76 2.60 11.45
N HIS A 162 0.58 2.43 10.13
CA HIS A 162 0.29 3.53 9.24
C HIS A 162 -1.08 4.17 9.54
N GLU A 163 -2.11 3.35 9.76
CA GLU A 163 -3.47 3.81 10.08
C GLU A 163 -3.56 4.39 11.50
N TRP A 164 -2.81 3.86 12.45
CA TRP A 164 -2.70 4.45 13.79
C TRP A 164 -2.14 5.86 13.70
N ASN A 165 -1.03 6.03 12.97
CA ASN A 165 -0.43 7.34 12.76
C ASN A 165 -1.39 8.31 12.07
N ALA A 166 -2.13 7.84 11.06
CA ALA A 166 -3.14 8.65 10.37
C ALA A 166 -4.27 9.11 11.31
N THR A 167 -4.67 8.26 12.26
CA THR A 167 -5.65 8.62 13.30
C THR A 167 -5.11 9.76 14.15
N ALA A 168 -3.92 9.58 14.72
CA ALA A 168 -3.31 10.57 15.61
C ALA A 168 -3.11 11.92 14.92
N LEU A 169 -2.69 11.91 13.65
CA LEU A 169 -2.54 13.11 12.83
C LEU A 169 -3.87 13.79 12.50
N THR A 170 -4.93 13.00 12.29
CA THR A 170 -6.29 13.54 12.05
C THR A 170 -6.80 14.25 13.30
N ASP A 171 -6.65 13.63 14.48
CA ASP A 171 -7.10 14.19 15.74
C ASP A 171 -6.35 15.49 16.07
N ALA A 172 -5.03 15.54 15.81
CA ALA A 172 -4.22 16.74 15.95
C ALA A 172 -4.71 17.89 15.05
N LEU A 173 -4.96 17.60 13.75
CA LEU A 173 -5.48 18.59 12.80
C LEU A 173 -6.87 19.13 13.17
N GLU A 174 -7.78 18.25 13.60
CA GLU A 174 -9.12 18.66 14.03
C GLU A 174 -9.08 19.52 15.30
N HIS A 175 -8.15 19.22 16.22
CA HIS A 175 -7.92 20.02 17.43
C HIS A 175 -7.42 21.44 17.10
N GLU A 176 -6.42 21.56 16.22
CA GLU A 176 -5.92 22.86 15.76
C GLU A 176 -7.03 23.70 15.10
N ARG A 177 -7.80 23.09 14.18
CA ARG A 177 -8.93 23.77 13.53
C ARG A 177 -9.96 24.29 14.53
N THR A 178 -10.30 23.50 15.54
CA THR A 178 -11.27 23.87 16.57
C THR A 178 -10.72 24.95 17.52
N ALA A 179 -9.40 24.95 17.76
CA ALA A 179 -8.74 26.02 18.50
C ALA A 179 -8.83 27.33 17.72
N TYR A 180 -8.43 27.35 16.44
CA TYR A 180 -8.50 28.54 15.59
C TYR A 180 -9.92 29.10 15.45
N ALA A 181 -10.92 28.25 15.24
CA ALA A 181 -12.32 28.67 15.10
C ALA A 181 -12.92 29.29 16.38
N ARG A 182 -12.30 29.06 17.56
CA ARG A 182 -12.72 29.71 18.82
C ARG A 182 -12.11 31.10 19.02
N PHE A 183 -11.08 31.45 18.27
CA PHE A 183 -10.38 32.74 18.38
C PHE A 183 -10.72 33.73 17.25
N THR A 184 -11.53 33.31 16.27
CA THR A 184 -12.08 34.13 15.17
C THR A 184 -13.55 34.41 15.39
#